data_AF-A0A671FAY1-F1
#
_entry.id   AF-A0A671FAY1-F1
#
_cell.length_a   1.000
_cell.length_b   1.000
_cell.length_c   1.000
_cell.angle_alpha   90.00
_cell.angle_beta   90.00
_cell.angle_gamma   90.00
#
_symmetry.space_group_name_H-M   'P 1'
#
loop_
_entity.id
_entity.type
_entity.pdbx_description
1 polymer ?
#
loop_
_entity_poly.entity_id
_entity_poly.type
_entity_poly.pdbx_seq_one_letter_code
_entity_poly.pdbx_strand_id
1 'polypeptide(L)'
;MILRLLLVLNFFPSIQVTDNKILVKQSPMLVVNNNAVNLSCKYTYDLFSKEFRASLYKGVDSAVEVCVVHGNYSHQLHFQSNTGFNCDGKLDNETVTFCLWNLYVNQTDIYFCKIEIMYPPPYIDNEKSNGTIIHVKENHLCPATQLPDSSKPFLALVVVIGVLAFYSVVVTVALSTCWMKNNRNRVLQSDYMNMTPRRPGLTRKHYQPYAPARDFAAYRS
;
A
#
# COMPACT_ATOMS: atom_id res chain seq x y z
N MET A 1 -31.61 -62.23 -44.98
CA MET A 1 -32.45 -61.78 -43.84
C MET A 1 -31.71 -61.70 -42.49
N ILE A 2 -30.47 -62.20 -42.38
CA ILE A 2 -29.69 -62.16 -41.13
C ILE A 2 -29.01 -60.80 -40.89
N LEU A 3 -28.67 -60.07 -41.96
CA LEU A 3 -27.99 -58.77 -41.88
C LEU A 3 -28.87 -57.63 -41.34
N ARG A 4 -30.21 -57.77 -41.37
CA ARG A 4 -31.13 -56.77 -40.81
C ARG A 4 -31.34 -56.91 -39.30
N LEU A 5 -30.98 -58.05 -38.70
CA LEU A 5 -31.12 -58.27 -37.26
C LEU A 5 -30.00 -57.57 -36.46
N LEU A 6 -28.79 -57.44 -37.05
CA LEU A 6 -27.63 -56.81 -36.40
C LEU A 6 -27.72 -55.28 -36.33
N LEU A 7 -28.53 -54.66 -37.19
CA LEU A 7 -28.73 -53.21 -37.20
C LEU A 7 -29.67 -52.71 -36.10
N VAL A 8 -30.43 -53.59 -35.45
CA VAL A 8 -31.36 -53.23 -34.36
C VAL A 8 -30.69 -53.32 -32.98
N LEU A 9 -29.60 -54.08 -32.85
CA LEU A 9 -28.89 -54.29 -31.57
C LEU A 9 -27.90 -53.17 -31.19
N ASN A 10 -27.74 -52.13 -32.01
CA ASN A 10 -26.78 -51.04 -31.78
C ASN A 10 -27.41 -49.75 -31.23
N PHE A 11 -28.67 -49.78 -30.80
CA PHE A 11 -29.34 -48.65 -30.15
C PHE A 11 -29.76 -48.99 -28.72
N PHE A 12 -28.80 -49.39 -27.89
CA PHE A 12 -28.93 -49.08 -26.47
C PHE A 12 -28.32 -47.68 -26.29
N PRO A 13 -29.11 -46.62 -26.09
CA PRO A 13 -28.53 -45.38 -25.58
C PRO A 13 -27.88 -45.76 -24.25
N SER A 14 -26.58 -45.50 -24.13
CA SER A 14 -25.94 -45.54 -22.82
C SER A 14 -26.68 -44.54 -21.96
N ILE A 15 -27.57 -45.03 -21.10
CA ILE A 15 -28.10 -44.23 -19.99
C ILE A 15 -26.85 -43.93 -19.16
N GLN A 16 -26.29 -42.74 -19.35
CA GLN A 16 -25.32 -42.20 -18.42
C GLN A 16 -26.10 -42.05 -17.12
N VAL A 17 -25.91 -43.01 -16.22
CA VAL A 17 -26.26 -42.85 -14.82
C VAL A 17 -25.48 -41.62 -14.38
N THR A 18 -26.16 -40.49 -14.26
CA THR A 18 -25.61 -39.33 -13.56
C THR A 18 -25.36 -39.81 -12.14
N ASP A 19 -24.10 -40.11 -11.81
CA ASP A 19 -23.70 -40.34 -10.44
C ASP A 19 -24.25 -39.17 -9.60
N ASN A 20 -25.02 -39.46 -8.55
CA ASN A 20 -25.61 -38.45 -7.68
C ASN A 20 -24.53 -37.81 -6.80
N LYS A 21 -23.52 -37.15 -7.38
CA LYS A 21 -22.40 -36.53 -6.67
C LYS A 21 -22.80 -35.16 -6.14
N ILE A 22 -22.32 -34.84 -4.95
CA ILE A 22 -22.54 -33.53 -4.33
C ILE A 22 -21.60 -32.52 -5.00
N LEU A 23 -22.14 -31.38 -5.45
CA LEU A 23 -21.31 -30.29 -5.97
C LEU A 23 -20.89 -29.37 -4.83
N VAL A 24 -19.60 -29.03 -4.79
CA VAL A 24 -19.02 -28.10 -3.81
C VAL A 24 -18.57 -26.82 -4.50
N LYS A 25 -19.06 -25.68 -4.04
CA LYS A 25 -18.62 -24.35 -4.46
C LYS A 25 -17.77 -23.73 -3.36
N GLN A 26 -16.58 -23.27 -3.73
CA GLN A 26 -15.63 -22.61 -2.84
C GLN A 26 -15.15 -21.30 -3.48
N SER A 27 -14.64 -20.39 -2.66
CA SER A 27 -13.94 -19.19 -3.15
C SER A 27 -12.64 -19.60 -3.85
N PRO A 28 -12.25 -18.97 -4.96
CA PRO A 28 -11.02 -19.35 -5.68
C PRO A 28 -9.74 -19.01 -4.90
N MET A 29 -9.75 -17.90 -4.16
CA MET A 29 -8.58 -17.41 -3.42
C MET A 29 -9.02 -16.68 -2.14
N LEU A 30 -8.29 -16.90 -1.05
CA LEU A 30 -8.46 -16.20 0.22
C LEU A 30 -7.10 -15.66 0.68
N VAL A 31 -7.04 -14.35 0.94
CA VAL A 31 -5.83 -13.70 1.44
C VAL A 31 -5.94 -13.54 2.95
N VAL A 32 -4.96 -14.07 3.68
CA VAL A 32 -4.96 -14.10 5.15
C VAL A 32 -3.97 -13.06 5.68
N ASN A 33 -4.47 -12.09 6.46
CA ASN A 33 -3.65 -11.02 7.05
C ASN A 33 -3.37 -11.21 8.56
N ASN A 34 -4.30 -11.83 9.30
CA ASN A 34 -4.19 -12.01 10.76
C ASN A 34 -3.99 -13.49 11.14
N ASN A 35 -3.32 -14.25 10.27
CA ASN A 35 -3.09 -15.69 10.44
C ASN A 35 -4.36 -16.51 10.70
N ALA A 36 -5.53 -15.97 10.34
CA ALA A 36 -6.82 -16.60 10.52
C ALA A 36 -7.72 -16.39 9.29
N VAL A 37 -8.40 -17.45 8.87
CA VAL A 37 -9.22 -17.46 7.67
C VAL A 37 -10.47 -18.29 7.87
N ASN A 38 -11.57 -17.81 7.31
CA ASN A 38 -12.84 -18.52 7.26
C ASN A 38 -13.02 -19.02 5.84
N LEU A 39 -12.93 -20.33 5.66
CA LEU A 39 -13.12 -21.00 4.39
C LEU A 39 -14.52 -21.62 4.40
N SER A 40 -15.43 -21.03 3.63
CA SER A 40 -16.81 -21.50 3.50
C SER A 40 -16.97 -22.37 2.25
N CYS A 41 -17.54 -23.55 2.45
CA CYS A 41 -17.83 -24.52 1.40
C CYS A 41 -19.33 -24.67 1.27
N LYS A 42 -19.86 -24.25 0.12
CA LYS A 42 -21.28 -24.34 -0.18
C LYS A 42 -21.57 -25.62 -0.96
N TYR A 43 -22.52 -26.40 -0.46
CA TYR A 43 -22.96 -27.67 -1.00
C TYR A 43 -24.34 -27.53 -1.63
N THR A 44 -24.67 -28.43 -2.56
CA THR A 44 -25.99 -28.49 -3.20
C THR A 44 -27.01 -29.34 -2.43
N TYR A 45 -26.62 -29.87 -1.27
CA TYR A 45 -27.46 -30.72 -0.41
C TYR A 45 -27.61 -30.10 0.97
N ASP A 46 -28.80 -30.30 1.55
CA ASP A 46 -29.06 -29.95 2.95
C ASP A 46 -28.40 -30.97 3.89
N LEU A 47 -27.55 -30.46 4.78
CA LEU A 47 -26.80 -31.24 5.76
C LEU A 47 -27.57 -31.40 7.09
N PHE A 48 -28.62 -30.61 7.32
CA PHE A 48 -29.30 -30.52 8.62
C PHE A 48 -30.08 -31.75 9.07
N SER A 49 -30.27 -32.77 8.23
CA SER A 49 -31.01 -33.99 8.59
C SER A 49 -30.22 -35.27 8.37
N LYS A 50 -28.92 -35.14 8.10
CA LYS A 50 -28.07 -36.24 7.67
C LYS A 50 -26.88 -36.40 8.60
N GLU A 51 -26.38 -37.62 8.70
CA GLU A 51 -25.07 -37.89 9.27
C GLU A 51 -24.04 -37.71 8.18
N PHE A 52 -23.13 -36.77 8.40
CA PHE A 52 -22.13 -36.40 7.42
C PHE A 52 -20.75 -36.27 8.07
N ARG A 53 -19.74 -36.41 7.23
CA ARG A 53 -18.35 -36.12 7.53
C ARG A 53 -17.86 -35.06 6.56
N ALA A 54 -17.57 -33.88 7.07
CA ALA A 54 -16.93 -32.82 6.29
C ALA A 54 -15.46 -32.76 6.66
N SER A 55 -14.60 -32.71 5.65
CA SER A 55 -13.15 -32.70 5.82
C SER A 55 -12.50 -31.67 4.88
N LEU A 56 -11.45 -31.03 5.37
CA LEU A 56 -10.65 -30.06 4.64
C LEU A 56 -9.28 -30.66 4.36
N TYR A 57 -8.90 -30.75 3.10
CA TYR A 57 -7.60 -31.27 2.68
C TYR A 57 -6.70 -30.16 2.16
N LYS A 58 -5.39 -30.28 2.38
CA LYS A 58 -4.36 -29.38 1.88
C LYS A 58 -3.51 -30.10 0.82
N GLY A 59 -3.11 -29.34 -0.20
CA GLY A 59 -2.17 -29.74 -1.25
C GLY A 59 -2.88 -30.24 -2.50
N VAL A 60 -2.19 -30.13 -3.64
CA VAL A 60 -2.71 -30.49 -4.97
C VAL A 60 -3.24 -31.93 -5.02
N ASP A 61 -2.52 -32.85 -4.37
CA ASP A 61 -2.89 -34.26 -4.26
C ASP A 61 -3.85 -34.55 -3.10
N SER A 62 -4.29 -33.52 -2.36
CA SER A 62 -5.15 -33.64 -1.18
C SER A 62 -4.55 -34.57 -0.11
N ALA A 63 -3.23 -34.53 0.06
CA ALA A 63 -2.48 -35.49 0.86
C ALA A 63 -2.63 -35.29 2.39
N VAL A 64 -2.95 -34.07 2.82
CA VAL A 64 -2.98 -33.72 4.26
C VAL A 64 -4.39 -33.35 4.68
N GLU A 65 -4.97 -34.09 5.62
CA GLU A 65 -6.26 -33.76 6.23
C GLU A 65 -6.06 -32.72 7.34
N VAL A 66 -6.51 -31.49 7.08
CA VAL A 66 -6.32 -30.31 7.94
C VAL A 66 -7.32 -30.30 9.08
N CYS A 67 -8.59 -30.51 8.75
CA CYS A 67 -9.69 -30.41 9.71
C CYS A 67 -10.83 -31.33 9.32
N VAL A 68 -11.45 -31.93 10.32
CA VAL A 68 -12.55 -32.88 10.17
C VAL A 68 -13.65 -32.51 11.14
N VAL A 69 -14.88 -32.59 10.67
CA VAL A 69 -16.07 -32.51 11.49
C VAL A 69 -16.99 -33.68 11.14
N HIS A 70 -17.45 -34.35 12.19
CA HIS A 70 -18.51 -35.34 12.10
C HIS A 70 -19.76 -34.68 12.64
N GLY A 71 -20.79 -34.62 11.81
CA GLY A 71 -22.02 -33.92 12.12
C GLY A 71 -23.22 -34.84 12.09
N ASN A 72 -24.00 -34.75 13.16
CA ASN A 72 -25.40 -35.13 13.18
C ASN A 72 -26.16 -33.93 13.76
N TYR A 73 -27.31 -33.59 13.19
CA TYR A 73 -28.10 -32.41 13.54
C TYR A 73 -28.28 -32.18 15.04
N SER A 74 -28.47 -33.26 15.80
CA SER A 74 -28.84 -33.19 17.21
C SER A 74 -27.67 -32.96 18.17
N HIS A 75 -26.43 -33.05 17.70
CA HIS A 75 -25.24 -33.00 18.56
C HIS A 75 -24.40 -31.75 18.31
N GLN A 76 -23.67 -31.30 19.34
CA GLN A 76 -22.66 -30.27 19.18
C GLN A 76 -21.59 -30.75 18.21
N LEU A 77 -21.31 -29.92 17.20
CA LEU A 77 -20.29 -30.20 16.20
C LEU A 77 -18.92 -29.97 16.81
N HIS A 78 -18.09 -31.01 16.79
CA HIS A 78 -16.72 -30.92 17.25
C HIS A 78 -15.77 -30.98 16.05
N PHE A 79 -15.06 -29.89 15.82
CA PHE A 79 -14.02 -29.80 14.80
C PHE A 79 -12.71 -30.33 15.38
N GLN A 80 -12.09 -31.28 14.67
CA GLN A 80 -10.85 -31.91 15.08
C GLN A 80 -9.80 -31.80 13.98
N SER A 81 -8.56 -31.56 14.37
CA SER A 81 -7.39 -31.65 13.50
C SER A 81 -6.43 -32.72 14.00
N ASN A 82 -5.99 -33.59 13.12
CA ASN A 82 -4.95 -34.59 13.42
C ASN A 82 -3.54 -34.11 13.06
N THR A 83 -3.43 -33.01 12.30
CA THR A 83 -2.20 -32.53 11.68
C THR A 83 -1.63 -31.29 12.37
N GLY A 84 -2.12 -30.98 13.58
CA GLY A 84 -1.66 -29.85 14.41
C GLY A 84 -2.14 -28.48 13.93
N PHE A 85 -3.16 -28.43 13.06
CA PHE A 85 -3.79 -27.17 12.69
C PHE A 85 -4.82 -26.78 13.75
N ASN A 86 -4.88 -25.49 14.07
CA ASN A 86 -5.94 -24.99 14.90
C ASN A 86 -7.17 -24.71 14.03
N CYS A 87 -8.17 -25.58 14.16
CA CYS A 87 -9.39 -25.53 13.39
C CYS A 87 -10.61 -25.46 14.31
N ASP A 88 -11.54 -24.61 13.92
CA ASP A 88 -12.91 -24.60 14.41
C ASP A 88 -13.84 -24.44 13.21
N GLY A 89 -15.15 -24.35 13.42
CA GLY A 89 -16.05 -24.07 12.32
C GLY A 89 -17.49 -23.89 12.70
N LYS A 90 -18.30 -23.65 11.67
CA LYS A 90 -19.74 -23.47 11.77
C LYS A 90 -20.42 -24.23 10.67
N LEU A 91 -21.57 -24.81 10.98
CA LEU A 91 -22.44 -25.46 10.03
C LEU A 91 -23.71 -24.64 9.88
N ASP A 92 -24.03 -24.34 8.64
CA ASP A 92 -25.34 -23.85 8.19
C ASP A 92 -25.95 -24.90 7.22
N ASN A 93 -27.15 -24.65 6.69
CA ASN A 93 -27.93 -25.67 5.97
C ASN A 93 -27.17 -26.28 4.79
N GLU A 94 -26.59 -25.40 3.99
CA GLU A 94 -25.88 -25.74 2.77
C GLU A 94 -24.39 -25.39 2.86
N THR A 95 -23.92 -24.87 3.99
CA THR A 95 -22.57 -24.31 4.10
C THR A 95 -21.84 -24.81 5.33
N VAL A 96 -20.65 -25.40 5.13
CA VAL A 96 -19.70 -25.66 6.21
C VAL A 96 -18.61 -24.61 6.12
N THR A 97 -18.40 -23.87 7.20
CA THR A 97 -17.33 -22.89 7.30
C THR A 97 -16.25 -23.40 8.23
N PHE A 98 -15.06 -23.61 7.70
CA PHE A 98 -13.86 -23.96 8.46
C PHE A 98 -13.13 -22.68 8.85
N CYS A 99 -12.97 -22.46 10.14
CA CYS A 99 -12.23 -21.36 10.73
C CYS A 99 -10.83 -21.87 11.11
N LEU A 100 -9.83 -21.57 10.29
CA LEU A 100 -8.44 -21.90 10.59
C LEU A 100 -7.78 -20.67 11.23
N TRP A 101 -7.04 -20.86 12.31
CA TRP A 101 -6.30 -19.79 12.98
C TRP A 101 -4.88 -20.23 13.33
N ASN A 102 -4.01 -19.27 13.68
CA ASN A 102 -2.56 -19.50 13.81
C ASN A 102 -1.92 -20.12 12.56
N LEU A 103 -2.37 -19.72 11.36
CA LEU A 103 -1.76 -20.15 10.11
C LEU A 103 -0.38 -19.53 9.92
N TYR A 104 0.52 -20.29 9.30
CA TYR A 104 1.88 -19.86 8.94
C TYR A 104 2.01 -19.59 7.45
N VAL A 105 2.99 -18.78 7.07
CA VAL A 105 3.24 -18.40 5.66
C VAL A 105 3.55 -19.63 4.78
N ASN A 106 4.28 -20.60 5.33
CA ASN A 106 4.60 -21.88 4.67
C ASN A 106 3.39 -22.83 4.52
N GLN A 107 2.24 -22.48 5.10
CA GLN A 107 0.98 -23.19 4.91
C GLN A 107 0.15 -22.62 3.76
N THR A 108 0.68 -21.64 3.02
CA THR A 108 0.09 -21.14 1.78
C THR A 108 0.05 -22.23 0.73
N ASP A 109 -1.16 -22.67 0.37
CA ASP A 109 -1.38 -23.78 -0.55
C ASP A 109 -2.84 -23.78 -1.05
N ILE A 110 -3.20 -24.73 -1.89
CA ILE A 110 -4.58 -25.04 -2.27
C ILE A 110 -5.23 -25.97 -1.24
N TYR A 111 -6.48 -25.65 -0.91
CA TYR A 111 -7.29 -26.38 0.05
C TYR A 111 -8.57 -26.89 -0.63
N PHE A 112 -8.94 -28.14 -0.38
CA PHE A 112 -10.09 -28.82 -0.98
C PHE A 112 -11.09 -29.21 0.10
N CYS A 113 -12.36 -28.85 -0.11
CA CYS A 113 -13.44 -29.33 0.74
C CYS A 113 -13.96 -30.67 0.25
N LYS A 114 -14.08 -31.61 1.19
CA LYS A 114 -14.69 -32.91 0.98
C LYS A 114 -15.88 -33.07 1.92
N ILE A 115 -16.99 -33.59 1.41
CA ILE A 115 -18.18 -33.91 2.17
C ILE A 115 -18.63 -35.32 1.81
N GLU A 116 -18.93 -36.09 2.84
CA GLU A 116 -19.35 -37.48 2.74
C GLU A 116 -20.64 -37.63 3.56
N ILE A 117 -21.72 -38.07 2.92
CA ILE A 117 -22.98 -38.38 3.59
C ILE A 117 -22.99 -39.87 3.89
N MET A 118 -23.04 -40.23 5.18
CA MET A 118 -23.02 -41.62 5.62
C MET A 118 -24.43 -42.16 5.90
N TYR A 119 -25.31 -41.31 6.44
CA TYR A 119 -26.68 -41.68 6.77
C TYR A 119 -27.66 -40.54 6.46
N PRO A 120 -28.86 -40.82 5.91
CA PRO A 120 -29.36 -42.15 5.53
C PRO A 120 -28.68 -42.69 4.26
N PRO A 121 -28.50 -44.01 4.11
CA PRO A 121 -27.97 -44.61 2.89
C PRO A 121 -28.77 -44.19 1.64
N PRO A 122 -28.15 -44.14 0.45
CA PRO A 122 -26.80 -44.61 0.11
C PRO A 122 -25.68 -43.66 0.56
N TYR A 123 -24.45 -44.19 0.66
CA TYR A 123 -23.26 -43.36 0.84
C TYR A 123 -23.05 -42.49 -0.39
N ILE A 124 -22.90 -41.18 -0.17
CA ILE A 124 -22.70 -40.20 -1.25
C ILE A 124 -21.49 -39.35 -0.90
N ASP A 125 -20.57 -39.20 -1.85
CA ASP A 125 -19.45 -38.28 -1.78
C ASP A 125 -19.64 -37.10 -2.74
N ASN A 126 -18.75 -36.13 -2.58
CA ASN A 126 -18.71 -34.99 -3.47
C ASN A 126 -17.74 -35.18 -4.64
N GLU A 127 -18.04 -34.49 -5.73
CA GLU A 127 -17.08 -34.30 -6.80
C GLU A 127 -15.92 -33.42 -6.32
N LYS A 128 -14.70 -33.70 -6.82
CA LYS A 128 -13.51 -32.93 -6.48
C LYS A 128 -13.73 -31.47 -6.89
N SER A 129 -13.68 -30.58 -5.91
CA SER A 129 -13.86 -29.14 -6.13
C SER A 129 -12.64 -28.54 -6.84
N ASN A 130 -12.80 -27.33 -7.37
CA ASN A 130 -11.69 -26.54 -7.92
C ASN A 130 -10.68 -26.10 -6.82
N GLY A 131 -11.04 -26.22 -5.55
CA GLY A 131 -10.23 -25.81 -4.41
C GLY A 131 -10.22 -24.30 -4.17
N THR A 132 -9.57 -23.92 -3.07
CA THR A 132 -9.33 -22.54 -2.66
C THR A 132 -7.87 -22.35 -2.37
N ILE A 133 -7.23 -21.38 -3.01
CA ILE A 133 -5.86 -21.00 -2.68
C ILE A 133 -5.90 -20.09 -1.45
N ILE A 134 -5.37 -20.57 -0.33
CA ILE A 134 -5.21 -19.75 0.88
C ILE A 134 -3.82 -19.17 0.85
N HIS A 135 -3.71 -17.87 0.62
CA HIS A 135 -2.46 -17.13 0.61
C HIS A 135 -2.26 -16.42 1.95
N VAL A 136 -1.40 -16.99 2.79
CA VAL A 136 -1.05 -16.41 4.08
C VAL A 136 0.02 -15.35 3.85
N LYS A 137 -0.37 -14.08 4.00
CA LYS A 137 0.59 -12.99 3.90
C LYS A 137 1.45 -13.00 5.14
N GLU A 138 2.76 -12.93 4.90
CA GLU A 138 3.65 -12.56 5.97
C GLU A 138 3.35 -11.11 6.35
N ASN A 139 3.16 -10.87 7.64
CA ASN A 139 3.21 -9.52 8.19
C ASN A 139 4.66 -9.07 8.21
N HIS A 140 5.28 -9.00 7.03
CA HIS A 140 6.32 -8.03 6.85
C HIS A 140 5.63 -6.69 7.07
N LEU A 141 5.83 -6.14 8.27
CA LEU A 141 6.13 -4.72 8.31
C LEU A 141 7.31 -4.57 7.36
N CYS A 142 7.04 -4.44 6.06
CA CYS A 142 7.78 -3.48 5.27
C CYS A 142 7.74 -2.27 6.20
N PRO A 143 8.87 -1.84 6.79
CA PRO A 143 8.88 -0.56 7.47
C PRO A 143 8.42 0.36 6.37
N ALA A 144 7.14 0.78 6.42
CA ALA A 144 6.43 1.39 5.31
C ALA A 144 7.41 2.39 4.78
N THR A 145 8.01 2.11 3.60
CA THR A 145 9.35 2.62 3.22
C THR A 145 9.45 3.91 3.91
N GLN A 146 10.22 3.99 5.01
CA GLN A 146 10.42 5.26 5.67
C GLN A 146 11.04 6.03 4.53
N LEU A 147 10.18 6.73 3.78
CA LEU A 147 10.51 7.65 2.75
C LEU A 147 11.47 8.48 3.54
N PRO A 148 12.78 8.34 3.28
CA PRO A 148 13.77 8.56 4.31
C PRO A 148 13.37 9.86 4.94
N ASP A 149 13.27 9.89 6.27
CA ASP A 149 12.93 11.10 7.00
C ASP A 149 13.92 12.26 6.66
N SER A 150 14.76 12.12 5.63
CA SER A 150 15.23 13.10 4.64
C SER A 150 14.33 14.32 4.35
N SER A 151 13.03 14.30 4.65
CA SER A 151 12.24 15.54 4.65
C SER A 151 12.57 16.44 5.85
N LYS A 152 12.99 15.90 7.00
CA LYS A 152 13.35 16.67 8.19
C LYS A 152 14.61 17.53 8.00
N PRO A 153 15.76 17.01 7.51
CA PRO A 153 16.92 17.86 7.24
C PRO A 153 16.70 18.79 6.04
N PHE A 154 15.93 18.37 5.03
CA PHE A 154 15.63 19.22 3.87
C PHE A 154 14.73 20.40 4.25
N LEU A 155 13.65 20.18 5.01
CA LEU A 155 12.80 21.26 5.50
C LEU A 155 13.55 22.18 6.46
N ALA A 156 14.40 21.64 7.34
CA ALA A 156 15.26 22.46 8.19
C ALA A 156 16.23 23.33 7.37
N LEU A 157 16.83 22.78 6.32
CA LEU A 157 17.74 23.52 5.44
C LEU A 157 17.01 24.62 4.65
N VAL A 158 15.80 24.35 4.15
CA VAL A 158 14.95 25.36 3.48
C VAL A 158 14.58 26.48 4.44
N VAL A 159 14.24 26.17 5.70
CA VAL A 159 13.95 27.18 6.73
C VAL A 159 15.18 28.02 7.05
N VAL A 160 16.35 27.41 7.23
CA VAL A 160 17.60 28.12 7.51
C VAL A 160 17.98 29.05 6.35
N ILE A 161 17.89 28.58 5.10
CA ILE A 161 18.16 29.41 3.91
C ILE A 161 17.16 30.57 3.82
N GLY A 162 15.88 30.33 4.10
CA GLY A 162 14.85 31.37 4.11
C GLY A 162 15.14 32.47 5.13
N VAL A 163 15.53 32.11 6.35
CA VAL A 163 15.90 33.09 7.40
C VAL A 163 17.14 33.88 7.01
N LEU A 164 18.16 33.23 6.44
CA LEU A 164 19.39 33.90 6.01
C LEU A 164 19.14 34.91 4.88
N ALA A 165 18.31 34.53 3.91
CA ALA A 165 17.90 35.40 2.81
C ALA A 165 17.05 36.59 3.29
N PHE A 166 16.15 36.36 4.24
CA PHE A 166 15.37 37.46 4.83
C PHE A 166 16.26 38.44 5.60
N TYR A 167 17.23 37.93 6.37
CA TYR A 167 18.18 38.77 7.10
C TYR A 167 19.04 39.62 6.15
N SER A 168 19.53 39.05 5.04
CA SER A 168 20.33 39.80 4.06
C SER A 168 19.52 40.91 3.38
N VAL A 169 18.24 40.68 3.07
CA VAL A 169 17.33 41.71 2.55
C VAL A 169 17.12 42.85 3.56
N VAL A 170 16.87 42.52 4.83
CA VAL A 170 16.68 43.56 5.87
C VAL A 170 17.95 44.40 6.05
N VAL A 171 19.13 43.77 6.07
CA VAL A 171 20.41 44.48 6.19
C VAL A 171 20.67 45.37 4.98
N THR A 172 20.43 44.89 3.76
CA THR A 172 20.61 45.70 2.55
C THR A 172 19.63 46.89 2.47
N VAL A 173 18.38 46.71 2.90
CA VAL A 173 17.40 47.80 3.01
C VAL A 173 17.80 48.82 4.08
N ALA A 174 18.27 48.36 5.24
CA ALA A 174 18.77 49.25 6.29
C ALA A 174 20.00 50.05 5.82
N LEU A 175 20.97 49.39 5.16
CA LEU A 175 22.15 50.06 4.63
C LEU A 175 21.81 51.06 3.52
N SER A 176 20.92 50.70 2.59
CA SER A 176 20.51 51.61 1.52
C SER A 176 19.73 52.82 2.03
N THR A 177 18.85 52.65 3.01
CA THR A 177 18.12 53.76 3.65
C THR A 177 19.06 54.65 4.46
N CYS A 178 20.00 54.08 5.23
CA CYS A 178 21.07 54.83 5.90
C CYS A 178 21.95 55.60 4.90
N TRP A 179 22.32 54.97 3.79
CA TRP A 179 23.14 55.59 2.75
C TRP A 179 22.38 56.73 2.05
N MET A 180 21.12 56.52 1.68
CA MET A 180 20.27 57.58 1.10
C MET A 180 20.04 58.74 2.06
N LYS A 181 19.82 58.46 3.35
CA LYS A 181 19.68 59.51 4.38
C LYS A 181 20.98 60.30 4.54
N ASN A 182 22.12 59.62 4.61
CA ASN A 182 23.42 60.28 4.69
C ASN A 182 23.69 61.13 3.44
N ASN A 183 23.40 60.61 2.24
CA ASN A 183 23.59 61.36 1.01
C ASN A 183 22.65 62.58 0.94
N ARG A 184 21.39 62.45 1.37
CA ARG A 184 20.44 63.56 1.46
C ARG A 184 20.89 64.62 2.46
N ASN A 185 21.46 64.21 3.59
CA ASN A 185 22.06 65.14 4.55
C ASN A 185 23.27 65.88 3.95
N ARG A 186 24.11 65.19 3.16
CA ARG A 186 25.23 65.81 2.44
C ARG A 186 24.76 66.85 1.41
N VAL A 187 23.68 66.55 0.66
CA VAL A 187 23.10 67.48 -0.33
C VAL A 187 22.42 68.69 0.34
N LEU A 188 21.68 68.48 1.44
CA LEU A 188 21.10 69.59 2.22
C LEU A 188 22.17 70.53 2.78
N GLN A 189 23.32 69.99 3.20
CA GLN A 189 24.43 70.78 3.72
C GLN A 189 25.15 71.58 2.63
N SER A 190 25.14 71.14 1.37
CA SER A 190 25.66 71.93 0.24
C SER A 190 24.73 73.08 -0.17
N ASP A 191 23.41 72.90 -0.05
CA ASP A 191 22.42 73.94 -0.39
C ASP A 191 22.29 75.03 0.69
N TYR A 192 22.72 74.75 1.93
CA TYR A 192 22.74 75.72 3.03
C TYR A 192 23.98 76.64 3.04
N MET A 193 24.74 76.69 1.94
CA MET A 193 25.71 77.74 1.68
C MET A 193 25.06 78.88 0.90
N ASN A 194 23.94 79.40 1.42
CA ASN A 194 23.37 80.66 0.94
C ASN A 194 24.31 81.80 1.38
N MET A 195 25.29 82.11 0.52
CA MET A 195 26.21 83.21 0.73
C MET A 195 25.41 84.52 0.63
N THR A 196 25.10 85.15 1.76
CA THR A 196 24.85 86.59 1.73
C THR A 196 26.13 87.26 1.24
N PRO A 197 26.09 88.08 0.18
CA PRO A 197 27.30 88.66 -0.38
C PRO A 197 27.94 89.57 0.67
N ARG A 198 29.10 89.18 1.19
CA ARG A 198 29.93 90.06 2.03
C ARG A 198 30.41 91.20 1.14
N ARG A 199 29.96 92.44 1.44
CA ARG A 199 30.47 93.66 0.81
C ARG A 199 32.01 93.67 0.88
N PRO A 200 32.73 93.86 -0.24
CA PRO A 200 34.17 94.02 -0.20
C PRO A 200 34.49 95.33 0.52
N GLY A 201 35.02 95.23 1.74
CA GLY A 201 35.64 96.35 2.44
C GLY A 201 36.93 96.75 1.73
N LEU A 202 37.08 98.06 1.53
CA LEU A 202 38.24 98.71 0.95
C LEU A 202 39.45 98.53 1.88
N THR A 203 40.29 97.51 1.67
CA THR A 203 41.75 97.49 1.97
C THR A 203 42.36 96.10 1.87
N ARG A 204 43.63 96.06 1.42
CA ARG A 204 44.58 94.93 1.24
C ARG A 204 44.47 94.23 -0.11
N LYS A 205 45.11 94.76 -1.15
CA LYS A 205 46.55 94.66 -1.51
C LYS A 205 47.10 93.22 -1.51
N HIS A 206 47.42 92.81 -2.75
CA HIS A 206 48.37 91.79 -3.20
C HIS A 206 48.11 90.33 -2.80
N TYR A 207 47.47 89.62 -3.73
CA TYR A 207 47.65 88.20 -3.92
C TYR A 207 48.34 88.00 -5.27
N GLN A 208 49.61 87.62 -5.28
CA GLN A 208 50.28 87.12 -6.49
C GLN A 208 50.02 85.61 -6.58
N PRO A 209 49.49 85.09 -7.70
CA PRO A 209 49.44 83.65 -7.94
C PRO A 209 50.74 83.22 -8.63
N TYR A 210 51.45 82.24 -8.08
CA TYR A 210 52.48 81.53 -8.83
C TYR A 210 52.20 80.02 -8.78
N ALA A 211 51.59 79.53 -9.86
CA ALA A 211 51.58 78.12 -10.21
C ALA A 211 51.86 78.05 -11.72
N PRO A 212 52.99 77.48 -12.17
CA PRO A 212 53.22 77.26 -13.59
C PRO A 212 52.41 76.05 -14.07
N ALA A 213 51.68 76.23 -15.16
CA ALA A 213 51.07 75.14 -15.90
C ALA A 213 52.18 74.29 -16.53
N ARG A 214 52.22 72.98 -16.23
CA ARG A 214 53.05 72.03 -16.96
C ARG A 214 52.32 71.63 -18.24
N ASP A 215 52.85 72.07 -19.37
CA ASP A 215 52.48 71.57 -20.69
C ASP A 215 53.01 70.14 -20.87
N PHE A 216 52.09 69.19 -21.01
CA PHE A 216 52.38 67.82 -21.46
C PHE A 216 52.03 67.72 -22.95
N ALA A 217 52.86 68.31 -23.81
CA ALA A 217 52.70 68.16 -25.25
C ALA A 217 54.08 68.20 -25.95
N ALA A 218 54.86 67.14 -25.81
CA ALA A 218 55.84 66.70 -26.80
C ALA A 218 56.29 65.27 -26.43
N TYR A 219 56.69 64.49 -27.42
CA TYR A 219 57.05 63.06 -27.38
C TYR A 219 55.90 62.06 -27.63
N ARG A 220 55.45 62.06 -28.89
CA ARG A 220 55.23 60.82 -29.65
C ARG A 220 55.53 61.11 -31.13
N SER A 221 56.79 60.89 -31.49
CA SER A 221 57.23 60.48 -32.83
C SER A 221 57.01 58.98 -32.97
#